data_AF-A0A952W7D9-F1
#
_entry.id   AF-A0A952W7D9-F1
#
_cell.length_a   1.000
_cell.length_b   1.000
_cell.length_c   1.000
_cell.angle_alpha   90.00
_cell.angle_beta   90.00
_cell.angle_gamma   90.00
#
_symmetry.space_group_name_H-M   'P 1'
#
loop_
_entity.id
_entity.type
_entity.pdbx_description
1 polymer ?
#
loop_
_entity_poly.entity_id
_entity_poly.type
_entity_poly.pdbx_seq_one_letter_code
_entity_poly.pdbx_strand_id
1 'polypeptide(L)' 'MTPDQLRKALSELNGERDAFFAFAHMPDHYAHIHVHRAMLIPDEPDHLIKVTDGKSVFIIEAERVAWVRIGLKTVN' A
#
# COMPACT_ATOMS: atom_id res chain seq x y z
N MET A 1 -2.52 9.33 -7.58
CA MET A 1 -2.35 10.03 -6.28
C MET A 1 -0.91 10.52 -6.21
N THR A 2 -0.56 11.62 -5.52
CA THR A 2 0.89 11.96 -5.39
C THR A 2 1.59 10.99 -4.42
N PRO A 3 2.91 10.78 -4.54
CA PRO A 3 3.67 9.96 -3.59
C PRO A 3 3.47 10.39 -2.13
N ASP A 4 3.52 11.68 -1.84
CA ASP A 4 3.32 12.21 -0.47
C ASP A 4 1.92 11.94 0.07
N GLN A 5 0.89 12.11 -0.77
CA GLN A 5 -0.49 11.79 -0.40
C GLN A 5 -0.65 10.31 -0.08
N LEU A 6 -0.07 9.44 -0.91
CA LEU A 6 -0.13 8.00 -0.69
C LEU A 6 0.64 7.61 0.58
N ARG A 7 1.87 8.10 0.76
CA ARG A 7 2.67 7.83 1.97
C ARG A 7 1.92 8.25 3.23
N LYS A 8 1.29 9.42 3.21
CA LYS A 8 0.46 9.91 4.33
C LYS A 8 -0.73 8.98 4.60
N ALA A 9 -1.44 8.55 3.57
CA ALA A 9 -2.57 7.63 3.71
C ALA A 9 -2.14 6.27 4.30
N LEU A 10 -0.94 5.79 3.97
CA LEU A 10 -0.40 4.51 4.43
C LEU A 10 0.31 4.61 5.79
N SER A 11 0.47 5.81 6.38
CA SER A 11 1.29 6.04 7.58
C SER A 11 0.85 5.23 8.82
N GLU A 12 -0.38 4.74 8.81
CA GLU A 12 -0.99 4.00 9.89
C GLU A 12 -0.86 2.46 9.75
N LEU A 13 -0.22 2.00 8.66
CA LEU A 13 0.07 0.59 8.39
C LEU A 13 1.28 0.14 9.20
N ASN A 14 1.00 -0.61 10.27
CA ASN A 14 1.97 -1.07 11.27
C ASN A 14 1.92 -2.60 11.48
N GLY A 15 1.33 -3.35 10.54
CA GLY A 15 1.19 -4.80 10.63
C GLY A 15 -0.12 -5.29 11.25
N GLU A 16 -0.99 -4.38 11.70
CA GLU A 16 -2.30 -4.73 12.26
C GLU A 16 -3.43 -4.76 11.23
N ARG A 17 -3.19 -4.22 10.02
CA ARG A 17 -4.22 -3.99 9.01
C ARG A 17 -3.77 -4.46 7.64
N ASP A 18 -4.72 -4.95 6.86
CA ASP A 18 -4.49 -5.27 5.46
C ASP A 18 -4.62 -4.03 4.59
N ALA A 19 -3.88 -3.98 3.49
CA ALA A 19 -4.00 -2.96 2.45
C ALA A 19 -4.36 -3.61 1.12
N PHE A 20 -5.34 -3.07 0.42
CA PHE A 20 -5.73 -3.49 -0.92
C PHE A 20 -5.57 -2.33 -1.89
N PHE A 21 -4.72 -2.50 -2.89
CA PHE A 21 -4.42 -1.50 -3.90
C PHE A 21 -5.15 -1.83 -5.19
N ALA A 22 -5.69 -0.82 -5.85
CA ALA A 22 -6.17 -0.90 -7.22
C ALA A 22 -5.40 0.06 -8.12
N PHE A 23 -4.98 -0.42 -9.28
CA PHE A 23 -4.19 0.33 -10.25
C PHE A 23 -5.04 0.68 -11.47
N ALA A 24 -4.91 1.93 -11.94
CA ALA A 24 -5.55 2.40 -13.15
C ALA A 24 -4.83 1.83 -14.40
N HIS A 25 -5.59 1.69 -15.49
CA HIS A 25 -5.07 1.32 -16.81
C HIS A 25 -4.33 -0.03 -16.86
N MET A 26 -4.74 -0.98 -16.02
CA MET A 26 -4.28 -2.37 -16.04
C MET A 26 -5.46 -3.33 -16.24
N PRO A 27 -5.27 -4.49 -16.89
CA PRO A 27 -6.28 -5.54 -16.92
C PRO A 27 -6.64 -6.01 -15.50
N ASP A 28 -7.93 -6.28 -15.24
CA ASP A 28 -8.48 -6.52 -13.89
C ASP A 28 -7.69 -7.55 -13.06
N HIS A 29 -7.21 -8.64 -13.68
CA HIS A 29 -6.48 -9.70 -12.99
C HIS A 29 -5.08 -9.30 -12.51
N TYR A 30 -4.53 -8.21 -13.02
CA TYR A 30 -3.27 -7.60 -12.56
C TYR A 30 -3.47 -6.23 -11.89
N ALA A 31 -4.68 -5.70 -11.91
CA ALA A 31 -4.99 -4.36 -11.42
C ALA A 31 -5.06 -4.30 -9.89
N HIS A 32 -4.88 -5.42 -9.17
CA HIS A 32 -5.09 -5.49 -7.73
C HIS A 32 -3.97 -6.20 -6.99
N ILE A 33 -3.61 -5.66 -5.83
CA ILE A 33 -2.68 -6.29 -4.89
C ILE A 33 -3.29 -6.24 -3.49
N HIS A 34 -3.30 -7.39 -2.82
CA HIS A 34 -3.61 -7.49 -1.41
C HIS A 34 -2.32 -7.70 -0.62
N VAL A 35 -1.99 -6.75 0.24
CA VAL A 35 -0.90 -6.87 1.21
C VAL A 35 -1.49 -7.18 2.58
N HIS A 36 -1.27 -8.40 3.05
CA HIS A 36 -1.71 -8.83 4.37
C HIS A 36 -0.83 -8.24 5.46
N ARG A 37 -1.43 -7.83 6.59
CA ARG A 37 -0.69 -7.27 7.74
C ARG A 37 0.32 -6.21 7.25
N ALA A 38 -0.17 -5.30 6.42
CA ALA A 38 0.64 -4.35 5.71
C ALA A 38 1.37 -3.41 6.68
N MET A 39 2.63 -3.17 6.38
CA MET A 39 3.50 -2.23 7.07
C MET A 39 4.08 -1.27 6.05
N LEU A 40 3.97 0.04 6.30
CA LEU A 40 4.69 1.04 5.52
C LEU A 40 6.17 0.99 5.92
N ILE A 41 7.04 0.78 4.94
CA ILE A 41 8.48 0.93 5.15
C ILE A 41 8.79 2.45 5.19
N PRO A 42 9.64 2.91 6.13
CA PRO A 42 10.06 4.31 6.21
C PRO A 42 10.57 4.87 4.88
N ASP A 43 10.56 6.19 4.74
CA ASP A 43 11.16 6.82 3.56
C ASP A 43 12.66 6.51 3.50
N GLU A 44 13.10 6.00 2.36
CA GLU A 44 14.49 5.64 2.06
C GLU A 44 15.02 6.60 0.98
N PRO A 45 16.34 6.63 0.70
CA PRO A 45 16.93 7.60 -0.23
C PRO A 45 16.39 7.54 -1.68
N ASP A 46 15.72 6.45 -2.08
CA ASP A 46 15.07 6.35 -3.40
C ASP A 46 13.66 6.97 -3.44
N HIS A 47 13.15 7.40 -2.29
CA HIS A 47 11.83 7.99 -2.09
C HIS A 47 10.66 7.14 -2.61
N LEU A 48 10.87 5.83 -2.81
CA LEU A 48 9.83 4.93 -3.29
C LEU A 48 8.85 4.58 -2.16
N ILE A 49 7.58 4.39 -2.54
CA ILE A 49 6.56 3.89 -1.60
C ILE A 49 6.71 2.38 -1.50
N LYS A 50 7.16 1.91 -0.34
CA LYS A 50 7.40 0.50 -0.08
C LYS A 50 6.49 0.02 1.04
N VAL A 51 5.77 -1.07 0.81
CA VAL A 51 4.92 -1.75 1.80
C VAL A 51 5.42 -3.17 1.94
N THR A 52 5.33 -3.75 3.13
CA THR A 52 5.69 -5.15 3.37
C THR A 52 4.62 -5.88 4.16
N ASP A 53 4.51 -7.19 3.92
CA ASP A 53 3.74 -8.16 4.72
C ASP A 53 4.63 -8.96 5.69
N GLY A 54 5.92 -8.59 5.81
CA GLY A 54 6.95 -9.32 6.56
C GLY A 54 7.59 -10.48 5.79
N LYS A 55 7.15 -10.77 4.56
CA LYS A 55 7.71 -11.82 3.68
C LYS A 55 8.24 -11.25 2.37
N SER A 56 7.60 -10.22 1.85
CA SER A 56 7.91 -9.56 0.58
C SER A 56 7.90 -8.04 0.76
N VAL A 57 8.61 -7.35 -0.13
CA VAL A 57 8.53 -5.89 -0.28
C VAL A 57 7.78 -5.59 -1.57
N PHE A 58 6.74 -4.78 -1.45
CA PHE A 58 5.90 -4.30 -2.54
C PHE A 58 6.23 -2.84 -2.80
N ILE A 59 6.72 -2.55 -4.01
CA ILE A 59 7.00 -1.17 -4.45
C ILE A 59 5.75 -0.67 -5.17
N ILE A 60 5.15 0.42 -4.69
CA ILE A 60 3.87 0.93 -5.16
C ILE A 60 4.07 2.20 -5.99
N GLU A 61 3.68 2.15 -7.25
CA GLU A 61 3.65 3.31 -8.14
C GLU A 61 2.45 4.21 -7.81
N ALA A 62 2.69 5.31 -7.10
CA ALA A 62 1.65 6.19 -6.56
C ALA A 62 0.79 6.84 -7.65
N GLU A 63 1.38 7.16 -8.80
CA GLU A 63 0.66 7.84 -9.89
C GLU A 63 -0.39 6.93 -10.53
N ARG A 64 -0.19 5.60 -10.46
CA ARG A 64 -1.10 4.60 -11.01
C ARG A 64 -2.13 4.09 -10.02
N VAL A 65 -2.02 4.38 -8.73
CA VAL A 65 -3.02 3.98 -7.74
C VAL A 65 -4.33 4.74 -7.98
N ALA A 66 -5.38 4.00 -8.31
CA ALA A 66 -6.74 4.50 -8.47
C ALA A 66 -7.40 4.68 -7.09
N TRP A 67 -7.29 3.68 -6.23
CA TRP A 67 -7.76 3.73 -4.84
C TRP A 67 -6.99 2.74 -3.97
N VAL A 68 -7.05 2.96 -2.65
CA VAL A 68 -6.57 2.04 -1.63
C VAL A 68 -7.66 1.79 -0.60
N ARG A 69 -7.88 0.53 -0.24
CA ARG A 69 -8.70 0.14 0.90
C ARG A 69 -7.78 -0.32 2.02
N ILE A 70 -7.84 0.38 3.16
CA ILE A 70 -7.15 -0.02 4.39
C ILE A 70 -8.18 -0.70 5.29
N GLY A 71 -7.87 -1.93 5.75
CA GLY A 71 -8.74 -2.66 6.67
C GLY A 71 -8.90 -1.92 8.00
N LEU A 72 -10.06 -1.99 8.62
CA LEU A 72 -10.25 -1.48 9.98
C LEU A 72 -9.61 -2.44 10.98
N LYS A 73 -9.05 -1.90 12.07
CA LYS A 73 -8.60 -2.72 13.18
C LYS A 73 -9.81 -3.45 13.77
N THR A 74 -9.76 -4.78 13.79
CA THR A 74 -10.78 -5.56 14.47
C THR A 74 -10.58 -5.34 15.97
N VAL A 75 -11.54 -4.71 16.63
CA VAL A 75 -11.55 -4.62 18.10
C VAL A 75 -12.16 -5.94 18.58
N ASN A 76 -11.34 -6.79 19.19
CA ASN A 76 -11.84 -7.96 19.93
C ASN A 76 -12.36 -7.54 21.30
#